data_AF-A0A2V1BAL7-F1
#
_entry.id   AF-A0A2V1BAL7-F1
#
_cell.length_a   1.000
_cell.length_b   1.000
_cell.length_c   1.000
_cell.angle_alpha   90.00
_cell.angle_beta   90.00
_cell.angle_gamma   90.00
#
_symmetry.space_group_name_H-M   'P 1'
#
loop_
_entity.id
_entity.type
_entity.pdbx_description
1 polymer ?
#
loop_
_entity_poly.entity_id
_entity_poly.type
_entity_poly.pdbx_seq_one_letter_code
_entity_poly.pdbx_strand_id
1 'polypeptide(L)'
;MKGGWIPMTKYNQAPAFYILFGFACLCRLCSLPPEQSQESDKRLEEIHRLDGVIDQLGTEGVLVSPLRTLRYFDQQVRLYNEQGREDVGFAQAFVNAAQLVIANSDLARGRIFAERAASIWKTTLGGDSTQAIKHAALAEDPSKYELYGVSMKWKTKVDEVPQGLEPSNFEDWLWRREKPKALGQLANLRSRATFPGFINLPDENDVDPEFYKRSNTGIYRPQRHWCFLGEIVDFATLLRLQMEIKDIDGTTIPLYFYTDSRGSELVPAQVQKGYTVAILYAERHAFMSFELGIRHEDPRMIKIFPLSLHKLLALNDQVQQFSTELNGIRMCHGCGKKAASLQRCGKCSSFWYCNRACQVAGWNEKGHKADCKLLKDPDLRGLFVFKWDEFDNHIRFPLDAAKDS
;
A
#
# COMPACT_ATOMS: atom_id res chain seq x y z
N MET A 1 -27.70 10.03 -23.57
CA MET A 1 -28.82 9.22 -23.03
C MET A 1 -28.38 8.73 -21.66
N LYS A 2 -29.17 9.04 -20.62
CA LYS A 2 -28.86 8.72 -19.22
C LYS A 2 -28.99 7.21 -19.02
N GLY A 3 -27.86 6.49 -18.98
CA GLY A 3 -27.80 5.10 -18.52
C GLY A 3 -27.78 5.09 -17.00
N GLY A 4 -28.97 5.09 -16.39
CA GLY A 4 -29.10 4.86 -14.96
C GLY A 4 -28.73 3.41 -14.65
N TRP A 5 -27.79 3.23 -13.72
CA TRP A 5 -27.41 1.94 -13.17
C TRP A 5 -28.64 1.32 -12.50
N ILE A 6 -29.06 0.15 -12.99
CA ILE A 6 -30.13 -0.63 -12.35
C ILE A 6 -29.48 -1.31 -11.13
N PRO A 7 -29.94 -1.04 -9.90
CA PRO A 7 -29.38 -1.66 -8.71
C PRO A 7 -29.82 -3.13 -8.68
N MET A 8 -28.91 -4.06 -8.98
CA MET A 8 -29.13 -5.49 -8.68
C MET A 8 -29.00 -5.70 -7.17
N THR A 9 -30.09 -5.46 -6.45
CA THR A 9 -30.24 -5.90 -5.07
C THR A 9 -30.82 -7.32 -5.06
N LYS A 10 -30.05 -8.27 -4.53
CA LYS A 10 -30.44 -9.27 -3.49
C LYS A 10 -29.50 -10.47 -3.52
N TYR A 11 -28.65 -10.50 -2.50
CA TYR A 11 -27.85 -11.65 -2.09
C TYR A 11 -28.75 -12.79 -1.60
N ASN A 12 -28.29 -14.02 -1.81
CA ASN A 12 -29.02 -15.29 -1.74
C ASN A 12 -29.85 -15.61 -3.01
N GLN A 13 -29.15 -16.00 -4.09
CA GLN A 13 -29.75 -16.25 -5.42
C GLN A 13 -30.82 -17.35 -5.39
N ALA A 14 -30.66 -18.42 -4.61
CA ALA A 14 -31.63 -19.52 -4.58
C ALA A 14 -33.07 -19.10 -4.13
N PRO A 15 -33.26 -18.41 -2.97
CA PRO A 15 -34.58 -17.91 -2.59
C PRO A 15 -35.04 -16.68 -3.40
N ALA A 16 -34.13 -15.82 -3.86
CA ALA A 16 -34.48 -14.64 -4.65
C ALA A 16 -35.08 -15.02 -6.02
N PHE A 17 -34.54 -16.04 -6.70
CA PHE A 17 -35.07 -16.52 -7.97
C PHE A 17 -36.44 -17.18 -7.85
N TYR A 18 -36.69 -17.91 -6.75
CA TYR A 18 -38.01 -18.49 -6.50
C TYR A 18 -39.07 -17.41 -6.27
N ILE A 19 -38.72 -16.34 -5.52
CA ILE A 19 -39.63 -15.22 -5.22
C ILE A 19 -39.89 -14.34 -6.45
N LEU A 20 -38.87 -14.08 -7.28
CA LEU A 20 -38.98 -13.16 -8.42
C LEU A 20 -39.39 -13.84 -9.74
N PHE A 21 -39.00 -15.09 -9.95
CA PHE A 21 -39.14 -15.79 -11.23
C PHE A 21 -39.84 -17.15 -11.11
N GLY A 22 -40.22 -17.59 -9.92
CA GLY A 22 -41.06 -18.78 -9.71
C GLY A 22 -40.35 -20.12 -9.94
N PHE A 23 -39.02 -20.15 -10.00
CA PHE A 23 -38.24 -21.40 -10.11
C PHE A 23 -37.07 -21.43 -9.14
N ALA A 24 -36.71 -22.64 -8.68
CA ALA A 24 -35.52 -22.88 -7.90
C ALA A 24 -34.32 -23.12 -8.83
N CYS A 25 -33.25 -22.35 -8.67
CA CYS A 25 -32.01 -22.56 -9.43
C CYS A 25 -31.27 -23.79 -8.89
N LEU A 26 -30.98 -24.75 -9.77
CA LEU A 26 -30.23 -25.98 -9.45
C LEU A 26 -28.82 -25.98 -10.05
N CYS A 27 -28.27 -24.80 -10.34
CA CYS A 27 -26.90 -24.71 -10.85
C CYS A 27 -25.90 -25.18 -9.78
N ARG A 28 -24.68 -25.49 -10.20
CA ARG A 28 -23.61 -25.95 -9.31
C ARG A 28 -23.40 -25.03 -8.09
N LEU A 29 -23.53 -23.72 -8.26
CA LEU A 29 -23.36 -22.73 -7.18
C LEU A 29 -24.53 -22.72 -6.19
N CYS A 30 -25.77 -22.80 -6.69
CA CYS A 30 -26.97 -22.86 -5.85
C CYS A 30 -27.16 -24.24 -5.18
N SER A 31 -26.38 -25.23 -5.60
CA SER A 31 -26.39 -26.60 -5.05
C SER A 31 -25.19 -26.88 -4.14
N LEU A 32 -24.40 -25.85 -3.79
CA LEU A 32 -23.26 -25.99 -2.87
C LEU A 32 -23.73 -26.36 -1.46
N PRO A 33 -22.93 -27.12 -0.69
CA PRO A 33 -23.16 -27.30 0.74
C PRO A 33 -23.31 -25.95 1.46
N PRO A 34 -24.12 -25.85 2.53
CA PRO A 34 -24.39 -24.57 3.20
C PRO A 34 -23.15 -23.76 3.56
N GLU A 35 -22.09 -24.41 4.07
CA GLU A 35 -20.83 -23.74 4.42
C GLU A 35 -20.11 -23.15 3.19
N GLN A 36 -20.06 -23.91 2.08
CA GLN A 36 -19.45 -23.44 0.83
C GLN A 36 -20.29 -22.34 0.18
N SER A 37 -21.61 -22.43 0.28
CA SER A 37 -22.54 -21.38 -0.16
C SER A 37 -22.33 -20.10 0.63
N GLN A 38 -22.23 -20.19 1.96
CA GLN A 38 -21.96 -19.02 2.81
C GLN A 38 -20.61 -18.38 2.49
N GLU A 39 -19.58 -19.18 2.22
CA GLU A 39 -18.27 -18.64 1.85
C GLU A 39 -18.28 -17.99 0.46
N SER A 40 -19.05 -18.55 -0.48
CA SER A 40 -19.34 -17.92 -1.77
C SER A 40 -20.06 -16.58 -1.59
N ASP A 41 -21.10 -16.52 -0.76
CA ASP A 41 -21.86 -15.30 -0.50
C ASP A 41 -20.97 -14.20 0.10
N LYS A 42 -20.09 -14.54 1.06
CA LYS A 42 -19.11 -13.60 1.61
C LYS A 42 -18.18 -13.02 0.55
N ARG A 43 -17.69 -13.84 -0.39
CA ARG A 43 -16.83 -13.35 -1.48
C ARG A 43 -17.58 -12.38 -2.39
N LEU A 44 -18.82 -12.72 -2.76
CA LEU A 44 -19.65 -11.84 -3.60
C LEU A 44 -20.03 -10.53 -2.88
N GLU A 45 -20.26 -10.56 -1.56
CA GLU A 45 -20.49 -9.36 -0.75
C GLU A 45 -19.25 -8.47 -0.75
N GLU A 46 -18.06 -9.05 -0.62
CA GLU A 46 -16.80 -8.30 -0.65
C GLU A 46 -16.50 -7.70 -2.04
N ILE A 47 -16.79 -8.42 -3.13
CA ILE A 47 -16.67 -7.88 -4.50
C ILE A 47 -17.55 -6.64 -4.65
N HIS A 48 -18.81 -6.70 -4.22
CA HIS A 48 -19.72 -5.56 -4.32
C HIS A 48 -19.35 -4.40 -3.41
N ARG A 49 -18.77 -4.70 -2.24
CA ARG A 49 -18.18 -3.65 -1.39
C ARG A 49 -17.05 -2.94 -2.12
N LEU A 50 -16.16 -3.68 -2.78
CA LEU A 50 -15.08 -3.11 -3.59
C LEU A 50 -15.62 -2.28 -4.75
N ASP A 51 -16.65 -2.75 -5.45
CA ASP A 51 -17.33 -1.99 -6.51
C ASP A 51 -17.86 -0.65 -5.97
N GLY A 52 -18.52 -0.67 -4.81
CA GLY A 52 -19.03 0.54 -4.16
C GLY A 52 -17.93 1.55 -3.80
N VAL A 53 -16.78 1.07 -3.31
CA VAL A 53 -15.62 1.93 -3.02
C VAL A 53 -15.04 2.53 -4.31
N ILE A 54 -14.90 1.71 -5.37
CA ILE A 54 -14.38 2.16 -6.66
C ILE A 54 -15.32 3.19 -7.31
N ASP A 55 -16.63 2.97 -7.26
CA ASP A 55 -17.63 3.89 -7.82
C ASP A 55 -17.62 5.24 -7.11
N GLN A 56 -17.41 5.26 -5.79
CA GLN A 56 -17.30 6.49 -4.99
C GLN A 56 -16.06 7.32 -5.34
N LEU A 57 -14.96 6.68 -5.75
CA LEU A 57 -13.77 7.40 -6.21
C LEU A 57 -14.05 8.17 -7.51
N GLY A 58 -14.88 7.61 -8.40
CA GLY A 58 -15.11 8.14 -9.73
C GLY A 58 -13.85 8.21 -10.60
N THR A 59 -13.97 8.72 -11.82
CA THR A 59 -12.85 8.77 -12.78
C THR A 59 -11.67 9.61 -12.28
N GLU A 60 -11.95 10.72 -11.60
CA GLU A 60 -10.91 11.60 -11.06
C GLU A 60 -10.21 10.98 -9.85
N GLY A 61 -10.95 10.40 -8.89
CA GLY A 61 -10.37 9.77 -7.70
C GLY A 61 -9.54 8.52 -8.01
N VAL A 62 -9.94 7.74 -9.02
CA VAL A 62 -9.18 6.58 -9.51
C VAL A 62 -7.77 6.96 -9.96
N LEU A 63 -7.61 8.12 -10.62
CA LEU A 63 -6.33 8.61 -11.11
C LEU A 63 -5.49 9.30 -10.04
N VAL A 64 -6.12 9.78 -8.96
CA VAL A 64 -5.48 10.45 -7.84
C VAL A 64 -4.64 9.48 -6.98
N SER A 65 -5.15 8.27 -6.73
CA SER A 65 -4.45 7.23 -5.96
C SER A 65 -4.32 5.92 -6.76
N PRO A 66 -3.54 5.91 -7.86
CA PRO A 66 -3.59 4.83 -8.83
C PRO A 66 -3.07 3.50 -8.25
N LEU A 67 -2.11 3.51 -7.32
CA LEU A 67 -1.62 2.27 -6.70
C LEU A 67 -2.68 1.63 -5.79
N ARG A 68 -3.41 2.43 -5.01
CA ARG A 68 -4.50 1.95 -4.14
C ARG A 68 -5.64 1.40 -4.97
N THR A 69 -6.07 2.12 -6.01
CA THR A 69 -7.10 1.62 -6.92
C THR A 69 -6.68 0.31 -7.61
N LEU A 70 -5.42 0.19 -8.04
CA LEU A 70 -4.91 -1.05 -8.64
C LEU A 70 -4.99 -2.23 -7.65
N ARG A 71 -4.78 -1.98 -6.35
CA ARG A 71 -4.91 -3.01 -5.31
C ARG A 71 -6.36 -3.43 -5.09
N TYR A 72 -7.33 -2.52 -5.22
CA TYR A 72 -8.75 -2.91 -5.23
C TYR A 72 -9.08 -3.83 -6.40
N PHE A 73 -8.60 -3.51 -7.61
CA PHE A 73 -8.78 -4.39 -8.78
C PHE A 73 -8.06 -5.74 -8.61
N ASP A 74 -6.87 -5.77 -8.00
CA ASP A 74 -6.17 -7.02 -7.65
C ASP A 74 -7.02 -7.88 -6.70
N GLN A 75 -7.56 -7.26 -5.64
CA GLN A 75 -8.42 -7.94 -4.68
C GLN A 75 -9.69 -8.48 -5.33
N GLN A 76 -10.36 -7.69 -6.19
CA GLN A 76 -11.52 -8.15 -6.95
C GLN A 76 -11.17 -9.36 -7.84
N VAL A 77 -10.09 -9.29 -8.61
CA VAL A 77 -9.65 -10.38 -9.49
C VAL A 77 -9.32 -11.64 -8.69
N ARG A 78 -8.68 -11.53 -7.53
CA ARG A 78 -8.43 -12.68 -6.64
C ARG A 78 -9.73 -13.31 -6.16
N LEU A 79 -10.71 -12.52 -5.73
CA LEU A 79 -12.01 -13.00 -5.30
C LEU A 79 -12.78 -13.71 -6.43
N TYR A 80 -12.74 -13.17 -7.66
CA TYR A 80 -13.32 -13.83 -8.84
C TYR A 80 -12.62 -15.16 -9.18
N ASN A 81 -11.29 -15.20 -9.10
CA ASN A 81 -10.52 -16.44 -9.30
C ASN A 81 -10.88 -17.50 -8.26
N GLU A 82 -10.98 -17.13 -6.99
CA GLU A 82 -11.39 -18.04 -5.90
C GLU A 82 -12.83 -18.53 -6.06
N GLN A 83 -13.72 -17.67 -6.58
CA GLN A 83 -15.09 -18.04 -6.93
C GLN A 83 -15.14 -19.09 -8.06
N GLY A 84 -14.09 -19.17 -8.88
CA GLY A 84 -13.98 -20.14 -9.97
C GLY A 84 -14.95 -19.86 -11.12
N ARG A 85 -15.31 -18.60 -11.34
CA ARG A 85 -16.27 -18.19 -12.37
C ARG A 85 -15.72 -17.05 -13.22
N GLU A 86 -15.72 -17.27 -14.53
CA GLU A 86 -15.60 -16.20 -15.50
C GLU A 86 -16.98 -15.60 -15.77
N ASP A 87 -17.11 -14.30 -15.54
CA ASP A 87 -18.31 -13.53 -15.87
C ASP A 87 -17.96 -12.11 -16.34
N VAL A 88 -19.01 -11.35 -16.64
CA VAL A 88 -18.94 -9.96 -17.10
C VAL A 88 -18.19 -9.08 -16.10
N GLY A 89 -18.41 -9.28 -14.80
CA GLY A 89 -17.75 -8.52 -13.73
C GLY A 89 -16.26 -8.83 -13.67
N PHE A 90 -15.89 -10.10 -13.82
CA PHE A 90 -14.49 -10.51 -13.85
C PHE A 90 -13.72 -9.91 -15.03
N ALA A 91 -14.31 -9.95 -16.22
CA ALA A 91 -13.73 -9.31 -17.40
C ALA A 91 -13.60 -7.79 -17.20
N GLN A 92 -14.61 -7.15 -16.61
CA GLN A 92 -14.61 -5.71 -16.35
C GLN A 92 -13.53 -5.29 -15.35
N ALA A 93 -13.23 -6.10 -14.33
CA ALA A 93 -12.15 -5.83 -13.38
C ALA A 93 -10.78 -5.72 -14.09
N PHE A 94 -10.51 -6.61 -15.05
CA PHE A 94 -9.31 -6.52 -15.89
C PHE A 94 -9.32 -5.31 -16.83
N VAL A 95 -10.48 -4.95 -17.40
CA VAL A 95 -10.61 -3.72 -18.21
C VAL A 95 -10.27 -2.49 -17.38
N ASN A 96 -10.82 -2.38 -16.17
CA ASN A 96 -10.58 -1.25 -15.28
C ASN A 96 -9.10 -1.16 -14.88
N ALA A 97 -8.46 -2.30 -14.58
CA ALA A 97 -7.02 -2.37 -14.33
C ALA A 97 -6.20 -1.92 -15.54
N ALA A 98 -6.54 -2.39 -16.75
CA ALA A 98 -5.87 -1.98 -17.99
C ALA A 98 -5.95 -0.46 -18.19
N GLN A 99 -7.16 0.10 -18.10
CA GLN A 99 -7.40 1.54 -18.28
C GLN A 99 -6.61 2.38 -17.26
N LEU A 100 -6.59 1.97 -16.00
CA LEU A 100 -5.86 2.66 -14.93
C LEU A 100 -4.34 2.68 -15.17
N VAL A 101 -3.75 1.53 -15.52
CA VAL A 101 -2.29 1.47 -15.73
C VAL A 101 -1.88 2.19 -17.01
N ILE A 102 -2.68 2.11 -18.08
CA ILE A 102 -2.45 2.84 -19.33
C ILE A 102 -2.56 4.35 -19.12
N ALA A 103 -3.53 4.82 -18.31
CA ALA A 103 -3.63 6.24 -17.98
C ALA A 103 -2.41 6.77 -17.21
N ASN A 104 -1.68 5.89 -16.52
CA ASN A 104 -0.40 6.16 -15.86
C ASN A 104 0.84 5.83 -16.73
N SER A 105 0.62 5.63 -18.03
CA SER A 105 1.62 5.35 -19.06
C SER A 105 2.34 4.00 -18.95
N ASP A 106 1.78 3.03 -18.20
CA ASP A 106 2.32 1.67 -18.10
C ASP A 106 1.73 0.78 -19.20
N LEU A 107 2.30 0.89 -20.40
CA LEU A 107 1.83 0.13 -21.56
C LEU A 107 2.12 -1.38 -21.45
N ALA A 108 3.17 -1.78 -20.72
CA ALA A 108 3.55 -3.17 -20.54
C ALA A 108 2.45 -3.94 -19.78
N ARG A 109 2.03 -3.42 -18.61
CA ARG A 109 0.92 -4.02 -17.85
C ARG A 109 -0.42 -3.82 -18.55
N GLY A 110 -0.62 -2.65 -19.16
CA GLY A 110 -1.84 -2.31 -19.88
C GLY A 110 -2.22 -3.33 -20.94
N ARG A 111 -1.24 -3.76 -21.74
CA ARG A 111 -1.40 -4.85 -22.71
C ARG A 111 -1.86 -6.14 -22.05
N ILE A 112 -1.14 -6.63 -21.04
CA ILE A 112 -1.43 -7.93 -20.41
C ILE A 112 -2.83 -7.94 -19.78
N PHE A 113 -3.25 -6.85 -19.12
CA PHE A 113 -4.59 -6.75 -18.59
C PHE A 113 -5.66 -6.74 -19.68
N ALA A 114 -5.44 -6.00 -20.77
CA ALA A 114 -6.35 -5.99 -21.91
C ALA A 114 -6.45 -7.36 -22.61
N GLU A 115 -5.34 -8.10 -22.72
CA GLU A 115 -5.31 -9.47 -23.27
C GLU A 115 -6.16 -10.42 -22.41
N ARG A 116 -6.01 -10.35 -21.07
CA ARG A 116 -6.82 -11.14 -20.13
C ARG A 116 -8.29 -10.78 -20.21
N ALA A 117 -8.62 -9.49 -20.24
CA ALA A 117 -9.99 -9.02 -20.43
C ALA A 117 -10.60 -9.57 -21.72
N ALA A 118 -9.89 -9.44 -22.85
CA ALA A 118 -10.34 -9.92 -24.15
C ALA A 118 -10.58 -11.45 -24.16
N SER A 119 -9.70 -12.21 -23.48
CA SER A 119 -9.85 -13.66 -23.31
C SER A 119 -11.16 -14.00 -22.57
N ILE A 120 -11.42 -13.35 -21.44
CA ILE A 120 -12.64 -13.59 -20.63
C ILE A 120 -13.90 -13.13 -21.38
N TRP A 121 -13.85 -12.01 -22.11
CA TRP A 121 -14.96 -11.58 -22.95
C TRP A 121 -15.27 -12.57 -24.06
N LYS A 122 -14.24 -13.17 -24.67
CA LYS A 122 -14.39 -14.19 -25.70
C LYS A 122 -15.05 -15.47 -25.15
N THR A 123 -14.71 -15.89 -23.93
CA THR A 123 -15.34 -17.06 -23.29
C THR A 123 -16.77 -16.75 -22.83
N THR A 124 -17.02 -15.54 -22.32
CA THR A 124 -18.31 -15.15 -21.70
C THR A 124 -19.37 -14.71 -22.73
N LEU A 125 -18.99 -13.92 -23.73
CA LEU A 125 -19.91 -13.28 -24.69
C LEU A 125 -19.66 -13.68 -26.15
N GLY A 126 -18.60 -14.46 -26.42
CA GLY A 126 -18.19 -14.83 -27.78
C GLY A 126 -17.14 -13.88 -28.37
N GLY A 127 -16.36 -14.40 -29.32
CA GLY A 127 -15.22 -13.68 -29.91
C GLY A 127 -15.60 -12.57 -30.90
N ASP A 128 -16.82 -12.60 -31.42
CA ASP A 128 -17.42 -11.59 -32.30
C ASP A 128 -18.11 -10.45 -31.51
N SER A 129 -18.17 -10.56 -30.18
CA SER A 129 -18.70 -9.50 -29.33
C SER A 129 -17.86 -8.23 -29.44
N THR A 130 -18.53 -7.06 -29.40
CA THR A 130 -17.86 -5.76 -29.42
C THR A 130 -16.84 -5.63 -28.28
N GLN A 131 -17.11 -6.22 -27.12
CA GLN A 131 -16.19 -6.21 -25.98
C GLN A 131 -14.92 -7.00 -26.27
N ALA A 132 -15.03 -8.24 -26.76
CA ALA A 132 -13.86 -9.04 -27.11
C ALA A 132 -12.98 -8.36 -28.16
N ILE A 133 -13.60 -7.80 -29.21
CA ILE A 133 -12.89 -7.09 -30.28
C ILE A 133 -12.19 -5.82 -29.75
N LYS A 134 -12.91 -4.99 -28.98
CA LYS A 134 -12.38 -3.73 -28.45
C LYS A 134 -11.17 -3.95 -27.55
N HIS A 135 -11.24 -4.91 -26.64
CA HIS A 135 -10.16 -5.16 -25.68
C HIS A 135 -9.00 -5.93 -26.31
N ALA A 136 -9.24 -6.73 -27.36
CA ALA A 136 -8.16 -7.29 -28.17
C ALA A 136 -7.39 -6.20 -28.94
N ALA A 137 -8.10 -5.24 -29.55
CA ALA A 137 -7.46 -4.09 -30.20
C ALA A 137 -6.69 -3.21 -29.20
N LEU A 138 -7.21 -3.04 -27.98
CA LEU A 138 -6.51 -2.33 -26.91
C LEU A 138 -5.25 -3.08 -26.44
N ALA A 139 -5.28 -4.41 -26.42
CA ALA A 139 -4.10 -5.22 -26.11
C ALA A 139 -3.00 -5.08 -27.18
N GLU A 140 -3.37 -5.03 -28.46
CA GLU A 140 -2.43 -4.84 -29.56
C GLU A 140 -1.73 -3.48 -29.49
N ASP A 141 -2.48 -2.42 -29.20
CA ASP A 141 -1.95 -1.07 -29.06
C ASP A 141 -2.60 -0.31 -27.89
N PRO A 142 -2.07 -0.48 -26.67
CA PRO A 142 -2.61 0.18 -25.48
C PRO A 142 -2.52 1.71 -25.54
N SER A 143 -1.64 2.27 -26.38
CA SER A 143 -1.45 3.71 -26.51
C SER A 143 -2.64 4.42 -27.17
N LYS A 144 -3.54 3.67 -27.82
CA LYS A 144 -4.79 4.20 -28.42
C LYS A 144 -5.88 4.51 -27.39
N TYR A 145 -5.68 4.15 -26.13
CA TYR A 145 -6.64 4.50 -25.09
C TYR A 145 -6.70 6.02 -24.89
N GLU A 146 -7.91 6.57 -24.81
CA GLU A 146 -8.16 8.02 -24.77
C GLU A 146 -7.45 8.74 -23.61
N LEU A 147 -7.28 8.08 -22.47
CA LEU A 147 -6.61 8.65 -21.28
C LEU A 147 -5.12 8.31 -21.18
N TYR A 148 -4.52 7.71 -22.22
CA TYR A 148 -3.07 7.47 -22.24
C TYR A 148 -2.29 8.78 -22.08
N GLY A 149 -1.27 8.78 -21.22
CA GLY A 149 -0.40 9.93 -21.01
C GLY A 149 -0.90 10.97 -20.02
N VAL A 150 -2.07 10.78 -19.40
CA VAL A 150 -2.58 11.67 -18.32
C VAL A 150 -1.58 11.76 -17.16
N SER A 151 -0.95 10.64 -16.82
CA SER A 151 0.14 10.57 -15.86
C SER A 151 1.31 9.80 -16.46
N MET A 152 2.54 10.27 -16.22
CA MET A 152 3.77 9.64 -16.68
C MET A 152 4.47 8.84 -15.57
N LYS A 153 3.82 8.68 -14.40
CA LYS A 153 4.46 8.11 -13.20
C LYS A 153 4.91 6.67 -13.37
N TRP A 154 4.24 5.87 -14.20
CA TRP A 154 4.55 4.44 -14.39
C TRP A 154 4.97 4.13 -15.83
N LYS A 155 5.60 5.11 -16.50
CA LYS A 155 5.96 5.00 -17.91
C LYS A 155 6.73 3.71 -18.22
N THR A 156 6.16 2.88 -19.08
CA THR A 156 6.81 1.72 -19.71
C THR A 156 6.36 1.59 -21.16
N LYS A 157 7.17 0.95 -22.00
CA LYS A 157 6.80 0.55 -23.36
C LYS A 157 6.16 -0.83 -23.38
N VAL A 158 5.47 -1.16 -24.47
CA VAL A 158 4.77 -2.45 -24.64
C VAL A 158 5.73 -3.65 -24.61
N ASP A 159 6.97 -3.47 -25.04
CA ASP A 159 8.01 -4.51 -25.09
C ASP A 159 8.77 -4.72 -23.77
N GLU A 160 8.51 -3.89 -22.74
CA GLU A 160 9.13 -3.99 -21.42
C GLU A 160 8.42 -5.01 -20.49
N VAL A 161 7.63 -5.92 -21.06
CA VAL A 161 7.04 -7.06 -20.33
C VAL A 161 8.15 -8.05 -19.96
N PRO A 162 8.35 -8.38 -18.68
CA PRO A 162 9.42 -9.26 -18.24
C PRO A 162 9.23 -10.67 -18.77
N GLN A 163 10.33 -11.24 -19.29
CA GLN A 163 10.36 -12.61 -19.81
C GLN A 163 10.99 -13.56 -18.78
N GLY A 164 10.52 -14.81 -18.74
CA GLY A 164 11.12 -15.86 -17.91
C GLY A 164 10.87 -15.73 -16.40
N LEU A 165 9.85 -14.98 -15.98
CA LEU A 165 9.42 -14.97 -14.58
C LEU A 165 8.56 -16.20 -14.27
N GLU A 166 8.77 -16.79 -13.10
CA GLU A 166 7.84 -17.75 -12.52
C GLU A 166 6.42 -17.15 -12.42
N PRO A 167 5.34 -17.94 -12.57
CA PRO A 167 3.97 -17.43 -12.64
C PRO A 167 3.58 -16.51 -11.46
N SER A 168 3.97 -16.84 -10.23
CA SER A 168 3.69 -16.01 -9.05
C SER A 168 4.42 -14.67 -9.09
N ASN A 169 5.70 -14.68 -9.47
CA ASN A 169 6.50 -13.47 -9.62
C ASN A 169 5.98 -12.58 -10.76
N PHE A 170 5.43 -13.19 -11.81
CA PHE A 170 4.78 -12.47 -12.89
C PHE A 170 3.51 -11.77 -12.41
N GLU A 171 2.65 -12.43 -11.63
CA GLU A 171 1.49 -11.78 -11.01
C GLU A 171 1.89 -10.65 -10.07
N ASP A 172 2.95 -10.83 -9.27
CA ASP A 172 3.45 -9.79 -8.38
C ASP A 172 3.95 -8.56 -9.17
N TRP A 173 4.64 -8.79 -10.28
CA TRP A 173 4.99 -7.72 -11.21
C TRP A 173 3.72 -7.07 -11.79
N LEU A 174 2.77 -7.85 -12.31
CA LEU A 174 1.58 -7.37 -13.01
C LEU A 174 0.74 -6.46 -12.10
N TRP A 175 0.51 -6.87 -10.86
CA TRP A 175 -0.29 -6.13 -9.89
C TRP A 175 0.52 -5.15 -9.02
N ARG A 176 1.82 -4.98 -9.31
CA ARG A 176 2.76 -4.15 -8.53
C ARG A 176 2.72 -4.50 -7.02
N ARG A 177 2.59 -5.79 -6.72
CA ARG A 177 2.57 -6.30 -5.35
C ARG A 177 3.97 -6.19 -4.74
N GLU A 178 4.01 -5.86 -3.45
CA GLU A 178 5.26 -5.92 -2.72
C GLU A 178 5.63 -7.38 -2.48
N LYS A 179 6.90 -7.74 -2.71
CA LYS A 179 7.37 -9.10 -2.45
C LYS A 179 7.22 -9.43 -0.97
N PRO A 180 6.77 -10.64 -0.60
CA PRO A 180 6.77 -11.07 0.79
C PRO A 180 8.16 -10.88 1.39
N LYS A 181 8.22 -10.29 2.59
CA LYS A 181 9.50 -10.14 3.31
C LYS A 181 10.08 -11.53 3.57
N ALA A 182 11.33 -11.75 3.18
CA ALA A 182 12.06 -12.93 3.60
C ALA A 182 12.25 -12.89 5.13
N LEU A 183 12.30 -14.05 5.78
CA LEU A 183 12.52 -14.15 7.22
C LEU A 183 13.84 -13.44 7.60
N GLY A 184 13.76 -12.43 8.49
CA GLY A 184 14.91 -11.61 8.89
C GLY A 184 15.12 -10.31 8.09
N GLN A 185 14.21 -9.97 7.17
CA GLN A 185 14.30 -8.73 6.39
C GLN A 185 13.70 -7.54 7.16
N LEU A 186 14.49 -6.47 7.27
CA LEU A 186 14.09 -5.23 7.93
C LEU A 186 13.01 -4.49 7.12
N ALA A 187 12.17 -3.72 7.80
CA ALA A 187 11.19 -2.86 7.18
C ALA A 187 11.87 -1.82 6.28
N ASN A 188 11.38 -1.73 5.05
CA ASN A 188 11.84 -0.75 4.07
C ASN A 188 10.95 0.48 4.16
N LEU A 189 11.51 1.62 4.57
CA LEU A 189 10.78 2.90 4.70
C LEU A 189 10.26 3.44 3.35
N ARG A 190 10.65 2.81 2.24
CA ARG A 190 10.13 3.10 0.90
C ARG A 190 8.94 2.21 0.50
N SER A 191 8.55 1.24 1.32
CA SER A 191 7.33 0.43 1.11
C SER A 191 6.11 1.35 1.16
N ARG A 192 5.33 1.38 0.08
CA ARG A 192 4.10 2.19 -0.01
C ARG A 192 2.93 1.51 0.69
N ALA A 193 3.01 0.21 0.95
CA ALA A 193 2.06 -0.51 1.78
C ALA A 193 2.20 -0.17 3.28
N THR A 194 3.44 -0.05 3.78
CA THR A 194 3.70 0.25 5.20
C THR A 194 3.82 1.75 5.46
N PHE A 195 4.49 2.47 4.56
CA PHE A 195 4.75 3.91 4.65
C PHE A 195 4.09 4.66 3.49
N PRO A 196 2.75 4.72 3.47
CA PRO A 196 2.00 5.38 2.41
C PRO A 196 2.26 6.89 2.38
N GLY A 197 2.24 7.47 1.17
CA GLY A 197 2.06 8.91 0.98
C GLY A 197 0.63 9.34 1.31
N PHE A 198 0.39 10.64 1.48
CA PHE A 198 -0.86 11.18 2.01
C PHE A 198 -2.08 10.73 1.22
N ILE A 199 -1.96 10.71 -0.11
CA ILE A 199 -3.08 10.37 -0.97
C ILE A 199 -3.54 8.91 -0.85
N ASN A 200 -2.64 8.03 -0.39
CA ASN A 200 -2.89 6.60 -0.22
C ASN A 200 -3.26 6.23 1.23
N LEU A 201 -3.38 7.22 2.14
CA LEU A 201 -3.89 6.97 3.49
C LEU A 201 -5.38 6.63 3.46
N PRO A 202 -5.88 5.84 4.44
CA PRO A 202 -7.31 5.63 4.62
C PRO A 202 -8.01 6.96 4.93
N ASP A 203 -9.27 7.07 4.51
CA ASP A 203 -10.14 8.20 4.86
C ASP A 203 -10.81 7.90 6.21
N GLU A 204 -10.86 8.87 7.12
CA GLU A 204 -11.42 8.65 8.47
C GLU A 204 -12.90 8.21 8.46
N ASN A 205 -13.62 8.51 7.37
CA ASN A 205 -15.05 8.21 7.23
C ASN A 205 -15.30 6.93 6.40
N ASP A 206 -14.25 6.25 5.93
CA ASP A 206 -14.34 5.07 5.07
C ASP A 206 -13.52 3.88 5.61
N VAL A 207 -14.08 2.68 5.46
CA VAL A 207 -13.43 1.44 5.87
C VAL A 207 -12.67 0.85 4.69
N ASP A 208 -11.45 1.33 4.53
CA ASP A 208 -10.59 0.92 3.42
C ASP A 208 -10.22 -0.59 3.51
N PRO A 209 -10.61 -1.42 2.51
CA PRO A 209 -10.19 -2.83 2.40
C PRO A 209 -8.68 -3.08 2.52
N GLU A 210 -7.87 -2.12 2.11
CA GLU A 210 -6.41 -2.20 2.11
C GLU A 210 -5.81 -2.02 3.53
N PHE A 211 -6.53 -1.36 4.44
CA PHE A 211 -6.08 -1.12 5.80
C PHE A 211 -6.85 -1.94 6.84
N TYR A 212 -8.12 -2.25 6.56
CA TYR A 212 -9.05 -2.84 7.50
C TYR A 212 -9.63 -4.16 6.99
N LYS A 213 -9.70 -5.15 7.88
CA LYS A 213 -10.38 -6.43 7.64
C LYS A 213 -11.57 -6.59 8.59
N ARG A 214 -12.67 -7.13 8.09
CA ARG A 214 -13.83 -7.50 8.89
C ARG A 214 -13.48 -8.72 9.74
N SER A 215 -13.67 -8.64 11.05
CA SER A 215 -13.54 -9.80 11.94
C SER A 215 -14.83 -10.64 11.96
N ASN A 216 -14.75 -11.85 12.49
CA ASN A 216 -15.91 -12.74 12.64
C ASN A 216 -17.04 -12.13 13.51
N THR A 217 -16.72 -11.17 14.37
CA THR A 217 -17.68 -10.44 15.20
C THR A 217 -18.30 -9.23 14.49
N GLY A 218 -17.94 -8.99 13.22
CA GLY A 218 -18.42 -7.86 12.44
C GLY A 218 -17.67 -6.55 12.67
N ILE A 219 -16.74 -6.49 13.63
CA ILE A 219 -15.91 -5.31 13.90
C ILE A 219 -14.76 -5.25 12.89
N TYR A 220 -14.54 -4.08 12.29
CA TYR A 220 -13.38 -3.84 11.44
C TYR A 220 -12.16 -3.55 12.28
N ARG A 221 -11.04 -4.21 11.95
CA ARG A 221 -9.76 -3.99 12.60
C ARG A 221 -8.67 -3.80 11.56
N PRO A 222 -7.63 -3.01 11.87
CA PRO A 222 -6.43 -2.96 11.04
C PRO A 222 -5.93 -4.38 10.71
N GLN A 223 -5.52 -4.60 9.47
CA GLN A 223 -4.94 -5.87 9.05
C GLN A 223 -3.42 -5.90 9.14
N ARG A 224 -2.80 -4.71 9.21
CA ARG A 224 -1.36 -4.45 9.36
C ARG A 224 -1.15 -3.10 10.03
N HIS A 225 0.08 -2.79 10.37
CA HIS A 225 0.51 -1.47 10.84
C HIS A 225 0.91 -0.58 9.67
N TRP A 226 0.66 0.73 9.78
CA TRP A 226 1.19 1.72 8.85
C TRP A 226 1.67 2.98 9.57
N CYS A 227 2.58 3.70 8.94
CA CYS A 227 3.16 4.93 9.46
C CYS A 227 3.37 5.93 8.32
N PHE A 228 2.76 7.10 8.44
CA PHE A 228 2.99 8.19 7.50
C PHE A 228 4.31 8.90 7.83
N LEU A 229 5.10 9.23 6.80
CA LEU A 229 6.34 9.99 6.93
C LEU A 229 6.26 11.30 6.13
N GLY A 230 6.55 12.42 6.79
CA GLY A 230 6.55 13.74 6.15
C GLY A 230 7.62 14.67 6.73
N GLU A 231 8.23 15.50 5.90
CA GLU A 231 9.20 16.51 6.33
C GLU A 231 8.51 17.83 6.68
N ILE A 232 8.84 18.43 7.83
CA ILE A 232 8.32 19.73 8.24
C ILE A 232 8.89 20.81 7.32
N VAL A 233 8.02 21.46 6.55
CA VAL A 233 8.37 22.59 5.67
C VAL A 233 8.14 23.91 6.40
N ASP A 234 7.03 24.02 7.12
CA ASP A 234 6.73 25.18 7.95
C ASP A 234 5.91 24.77 9.18
N PHE A 235 5.85 25.66 10.18
CA PHE A 235 4.97 25.48 11.33
C PHE A 235 4.64 26.82 11.99
N ALA A 236 3.45 26.88 12.58
CA ALA A 236 2.96 28.03 13.32
C ALA A 236 2.27 27.56 14.60
N THR A 237 2.31 28.40 15.64
CA THR A 237 1.59 28.16 16.90
C THR A 237 0.78 29.41 17.22
N LEU A 238 -0.52 29.38 16.89
CA LEU A 238 -1.45 30.46 17.25
C LEU A 238 -2.50 29.94 18.23
N LEU A 239 -3.46 29.14 17.74
CA LEU A 239 -4.49 28.51 18.57
C LEU A 239 -4.15 27.07 18.98
N ARG A 240 -3.37 26.42 18.13
CA ARG A 240 -2.84 25.05 18.23
C ARG A 240 -1.57 25.01 17.37
N LEU A 241 -0.74 24.00 17.57
CA LEU A 241 0.35 23.73 16.66
C LEU A 241 -0.21 23.31 15.29
N GLN A 242 0.32 23.94 14.26
CA GLN A 242 0.01 23.67 12.87
C GLN A 242 1.33 23.47 12.14
N MET A 243 1.42 22.44 11.31
CA MET A 243 2.59 22.18 10.48
C MET A 243 2.18 22.06 9.02
N GLU A 244 2.99 22.61 8.13
CA GLU A 244 3.02 22.20 6.73
C GLU A 244 4.08 21.13 6.57
N ILE A 245 3.67 19.94 6.13
CA ILE A 245 4.54 18.79 5.96
C ILE A 245 4.56 18.36 4.50
N LYS A 246 5.72 17.93 4.00
CA LYS A 246 5.88 17.38 2.66
C LYS A 246 6.09 15.87 2.73
N ASP A 247 5.20 15.11 2.10
CA ASP A 247 5.27 13.66 2.10
C ASP A 247 6.34 13.12 1.14
N ILE A 248 6.41 11.80 1.09
CA ILE A 248 7.34 11.04 0.25
C ILE A 248 7.03 11.07 -1.25
N ASP A 249 5.84 11.50 -1.65
CA ASP A 249 5.45 11.75 -3.04
C ASP A 249 5.62 13.23 -3.42
N GLY A 250 6.03 14.06 -2.45
CA GLY A 250 6.31 15.49 -2.62
C GLY A 250 5.08 16.38 -2.47
N THR A 251 3.95 15.84 -2.01
CA THR A 251 2.73 16.60 -1.72
C THR A 251 2.90 17.35 -0.41
N THR A 252 2.54 18.64 -0.38
CA THR A 252 2.50 19.43 0.86
C THR A 252 1.11 19.31 1.47
N ILE A 253 1.04 19.02 2.77
CA ILE A 253 -0.18 18.71 3.52
C ILE A 253 -0.18 19.48 4.84
N PRO A 254 -1.33 20.02 5.28
CA PRO A 254 -1.47 20.54 6.63
C PRO A 254 -1.61 19.41 7.66
N LEU A 255 -0.89 19.54 8.77
CA LEU A 255 -1.00 18.72 9.97
C LEU A 255 -1.44 19.61 11.13
N TYR A 256 -2.60 19.31 11.72
CA TYR A 256 -3.15 20.08 12.82
C TYR A 256 -3.27 19.25 14.10
N PHE A 257 -2.82 19.83 15.22
CA PHE A 257 -2.82 19.19 16.52
C PHE A 257 -4.15 19.47 17.24
N TYR A 258 -4.97 18.42 17.38
CA TYR A 258 -6.25 18.37 18.09
C TYR A 258 -6.14 17.64 19.43
N THR A 259 -4.93 17.41 19.92
CA THR A 259 -4.64 16.90 21.26
C THR A 259 -5.11 17.89 22.34
N ASP A 260 -5.32 17.40 23.57
CA ASP A 260 -5.75 18.22 24.71
C ASP A 260 -4.80 19.41 24.96
N SER A 261 -3.50 19.19 24.80
CA SER A 261 -2.43 20.17 24.94
C SER A 261 -2.14 20.97 23.67
N ARG A 262 -2.89 20.73 22.59
CA ARG A 262 -2.85 21.46 21.32
C ARG A 262 -1.45 21.56 20.68
N GLY A 263 -0.63 20.54 20.86
CA GLY A 263 0.75 20.44 20.34
C GLY A 263 1.85 20.87 21.32
N SER A 264 1.51 21.38 22.51
CA SER A 264 2.52 21.74 23.54
C SER A 264 3.18 20.54 24.23
N GLU A 265 2.68 19.33 23.99
CA GLU A 265 3.33 18.06 24.34
C GLU A 265 4.68 17.85 23.63
N LEU A 266 4.89 18.52 22.50
CA LEU A 266 6.15 18.47 21.77
C LEU A 266 7.12 19.49 22.34
N VAL A 267 8.35 19.05 22.60
CA VAL A 267 9.41 19.96 23.06
C VAL A 267 9.71 20.95 21.92
N PRO A 268 9.66 22.29 22.15
CA PRO A 268 9.83 23.28 21.08
C PRO A 268 11.12 23.09 20.26
N ALA A 269 12.20 22.67 20.90
CA ALA A 269 13.48 22.39 20.23
C ALA A 269 13.43 21.20 19.25
N GLN A 270 12.41 20.34 19.34
CA GLN A 270 12.18 19.22 18.41
C GLN A 270 11.33 19.61 17.20
N VAL A 271 10.63 20.74 17.24
CA VAL A 271 9.83 21.23 16.11
C VAL A 271 10.70 22.16 15.27
N GLN A 272 11.30 21.62 14.20
CA GLN A 272 12.18 22.37 13.32
C GLN A 272 11.88 22.07 11.84
N LYS A 273 12.05 23.07 10.99
CA LYS A 273 12.01 22.89 9.54
C LYS A 273 13.09 21.90 9.10
N GLY A 274 12.76 21.02 8.17
CA GLY A 274 13.62 19.96 7.67
C GLY A 274 13.74 18.74 8.60
N TYR A 275 12.95 18.65 9.69
CA TYR A 275 12.84 17.42 10.48
C TYR A 275 11.71 16.54 9.94
N THR A 276 11.78 15.24 10.22
CA THR A 276 10.79 14.28 9.72
C THR A 276 9.81 13.92 10.82
N VAL A 277 8.52 14.07 10.53
CA VAL A 277 7.41 13.57 11.33
C VAL A 277 7.08 12.14 10.90
N ALA A 278 6.91 11.25 11.88
CA ALA A 278 6.33 9.93 11.72
C ALA A 278 5.01 9.86 12.48
N ILE A 279 3.93 9.47 11.80
CA ILE A 279 2.57 9.41 12.37
C ILE A 279 2.03 7.99 12.18
N LEU A 280 1.87 7.26 13.27
CA LEU A 280 1.27 5.94 13.30
C LEU A 280 -0.23 6.05 13.00
N TYR A 281 -0.73 5.15 12.17
CA TYR A 281 -2.14 5.08 11.79
C TYR A 281 -2.74 6.40 11.31
N ALA A 282 -1.96 7.20 10.59
CA ALA A 282 -2.47 8.44 10.02
C ALA A 282 -3.65 8.16 9.08
N GLU A 283 -4.63 9.05 9.12
CA GLU A 283 -5.82 9.03 8.27
C GLU A 283 -5.95 10.40 7.60
N ARG A 284 -6.59 10.40 6.43
CA ARG A 284 -7.03 11.63 5.77
C ARG A 284 -8.24 12.19 6.48
N HIS A 285 -8.18 13.48 6.77
CA HIS A 285 -9.26 14.24 7.39
C HIS A 285 -9.64 15.42 6.49
N ALA A 286 -10.94 15.64 6.32
CA ALA A 286 -11.48 16.81 5.66
C ALA A 286 -11.85 17.87 6.71
N PHE A 287 -11.07 18.94 6.79
CA PHE A 287 -11.37 20.04 7.70
C PHE A 287 -12.58 20.84 7.22
N MET A 288 -13.23 21.58 8.12
CA MET A 288 -14.41 22.42 7.80
C MET A 288 -14.16 23.42 6.65
N SER A 289 -12.90 23.80 6.42
CA SER A 289 -12.47 24.66 5.30
C SER A 289 -12.43 23.94 3.95
N PHE A 290 -12.84 22.66 3.87
CA PHE A 290 -12.66 21.74 2.74
C PHE A 290 -11.19 21.46 2.40
N GLU A 291 -10.26 21.85 3.27
CA GLU A 291 -8.87 21.49 3.17
C GLU A 291 -8.66 20.06 3.67
N LEU A 292 -7.94 19.24 2.90
CA LEU A 292 -7.56 17.89 3.29
C LEU A 292 -6.23 17.93 4.04
N GLY A 293 -6.15 17.22 5.15
CA GLY A 293 -4.89 17.05 5.86
C GLY A 293 -4.91 15.93 6.88
N ILE A 294 -3.98 15.99 7.83
CA ILE A 294 -3.90 15.04 8.93
C ILE A 294 -4.35 15.73 10.20
N ARG A 295 -5.38 15.17 10.84
CA ARG A 295 -5.84 15.57 12.17
C ARG A 295 -5.16 14.68 13.21
N HIS A 296 -4.35 15.27 14.07
CA HIS A 296 -3.61 14.53 15.09
C HIS A 296 -4.22 14.67 16.48
N GLU A 297 -4.64 13.56 17.08
CA GLU A 297 -5.44 13.56 18.32
C GLU A 297 -4.79 12.84 19.52
N ASP A 298 -3.93 11.84 19.31
CA ASP A 298 -3.19 11.15 20.39
C ASP A 298 -1.71 11.51 20.34
N PRO A 299 -1.17 12.26 21.33
CA PRO A 299 0.25 12.63 21.45
C PRO A 299 1.26 11.49 21.26
N ARG A 300 0.86 10.23 21.49
CA ARG A 300 1.74 9.06 21.42
C ARG A 300 1.79 8.44 20.02
N MET A 301 0.97 8.90 19.09
CA MET A 301 0.95 8.41 17.71
C MET A 301 1.92 9.16 16.80
N ILE A 302 2.57 10.21 17.30
CA ILE A 302 3.50 11.04 16.53
C ILE A 302 4.91 11.01 17.14
N LYS A 303 5.92 11.07 16.28
CA LYS A 303 7.29 11.35 16.69
C LYS A 303 7.99 12.20 15.64
N ILE A 304 8.83 13.13 16.10
CA ILE A 304 9.68 13.94 15.23
C ILE A 304 11.13 13.45 15.33
N PHE A 305 11.73 13.13 14.19
CA PHE A 305 13.11 12.74 14.07
C PHE A 305 13.97 13.90 13.52
N PRO A 306 15.16 14.15 14.12
CA PRO A 306 16.00 15.31 13.81
C PRO A 306 16.84 15.12 12.53
N LEU A 307 16.19 14.76 11.43
CA LEU A 307 16.76 14.60 10.11
C LEU A 307 15.68 14.82 9.04
N SER A 308 16.09 15.24 7.85
CA SER A 308 15.19 15.41 6.70
C SER A 308 14.70 14.07 6.17
N LEU A 309 13.56 14.06 5.47
CA LEU A 309 12.97 12.84 4.95
C LEU A 309 13.91 12.18 3.93
N HIS A 310 14.57 12.99 3.11
CA HIS A 310 15.62 12.52 2.21
C HIS A 310 16.75 11.79 2.96
N LYS A 311 17.24 12.34 4.08
CA LYS A 311 18.30 11.71 4.89
C LYS A 311 17.80 10.44 5.58
N LEU A 312 16.55 10.41 6.03
CA LEU A 312 15.93 9.21 6.59
C LEU A 312 15.86 8.07 5.56
N LEU A 313 15.50 8.38 4.32
CA LEU A 313 15.45 7.40 3.24
C LEU A 313 16.85 6.94 2.81
N ALA A 314 17.86 7.83 2.81
CA ALA A 314 19.24 7.42 2.60
C ALA A 314 19.76 6.50 3.72
N LEU A 315 19.39 6.78 4.98
CA LEU A 315 19.69 5.90 6.12
C LEU A 315 18.99 4.55 5.99
N ASN A 316 17.74 4.52 5.52
CA ASN A 316 17.05 3.28 5.18
C ASN A 316 17.86 2.45 4.19
N ASP A 317 18.37 3.05 3.12
CA ASP A 317 19.14 2.34 2.11
C ASP A 317 20.43 1.73 2.70
N GLN A 318 21.11 2.45 3.61
CA GLN A 318 22.26 1.93 4.36
C GLN A 318 21.88 0.76 5.29
N VAL A 319 20.77 0.89 6.03
CA VAL A 319 20.28 -0.15 6.95
C VAL A 319 19.91 -1.42 6.18
N GLN A 320 19.17 -1.28 5.08
CA GLN A 320 18.79 -2.39 4.21
C GLN A 320 20.03 -3.13 3.65
N GLN A 321 21.08 -2.40 3.28
CA GLN A 321 22.29 -2.99 2.72
C GLN A 321 23.19 -3.68 3.77
N PHE A 322 23.37 -3.06 4.95
CA PHE A 322 24.42 -3.47 5.90
C PHE A 322 23.89 -4.10 7.20
N SER A 323 22.58 -4.09 7.43
CA SER A 323 21.98 -4.61 8.67
C SER A 323 21.11 -5.85 8.44
N THR A 324 20.66 -6.09 7.21
CA THR A 324 19.90 -7.29 6.84
C THR A 324 20.75 -8.55 6.98
N GLU A 325 20.19 -9.58 7.61
CA GLU A 325 20.77 -10.90 7.71
C GLU A 325 20.11 -11.84 6.70
N LEU A 326 20.94 -12.56 5.93
CA LEU A 326 20.46 -13.59 5.01
C LEU A 326 21.20 -14.90 5.33
N ASN A 327 20.49 -15.91 5.82
CA ASN A 327 21.05 -17.23 6.17
C ASN A 327 22.24 -17.13 7.14
N GLY A 328 22.16 -16.31 8.17
CA GLY A 328 23.26 -16.11 9.13
C GLY A 328 24.35 -15.14 8.65
N ILE A 329 24.30 -14.70 7.38
CA ILE A 329 25.35 -13.89 6.76
C ILE A 329 24.94 -12.42 6.72
N ARG A 330 25.85 -11.54 7.15
CA ARG A 330 25.69 -10.09 7.12
C ARG A 330 26.82 -9.44 6.34
N MET A 331 26.62 -8.20 5.92
CA MET A 331 27.64 -7.42 5.21
C MET A 331 28.38 -6.50 6.18
N CYS A 332 29.71 -6.55 6.15
CA CYS A 332 30.55 -5.61 6.89
C CYS A 332 30.40 -4.21 6.29
N HIS A 333 29.96 -3.24 7.10
CA HIS A 333 29.83 -1.86 6.67
C HIS A 333 31.18 -1.25 6.24
N GLY A 334 32.26 -1.59 6.96
CA GLY A 334 33.61 -1.08 6.67
C GLY A 334 34.17 -1.50 5.30
N CYS A 335 34.19 -2.81 5.01
CA CYS A 335 34.86 -3.33 3.80
C CYS A 335 33.93 -4.00 2.78
N GLY A 336 32.63 -4.14 3.07
CA GLY A 336 31.65 -4.78 2.19
C GLY A 336 31.70 -6.32 2.16
N LYS A 337 32.63 -6.96 2.88
CA LYS A 337 32.71 -8.43 2.93
C LYS A 337 31.49 -9.00 3.64
N LYS A 338 30.95 -10.07 3.06
CA LYS A 338 29.87 -10.87 3.67
C LYS A 338 30.47 -11.94 4.56
N ALA A 339 30.01 -12.04 5.80
CA ALA A 339 30.45 -13.08 6.74
C ALA A 339 29.38 -13.37 7.80
N ALA A 340 29.43 -14.55 8.40
CA ALA A 340 28.54 -14.93 9.49
C ALA A 340 28.99 -14.35 10.84
N SER A 341 30.30 -14.39 11.13
CA SER A 341 30.86 -13.85 12.36
C SER A 341 31.33 -12.41 12.16
N LEU A 342 30.47 -11.45 12.51
CA LEU A 342 30.77 -10.02 12.51
C LEU A 342 30.50 -9.42 13.89
N GLN A 343 31.24 -8.37 14.23
CA GLN A 343 31.06 -7.59 15.45
C GLN A 343 30.06 -6.45 15.22
N ARG A 344 29.04 -6.40 16.07
CA ARG A 344 28.01 -5.35 16.05
C ARG A 344 28.54 -4.04 16.63
N CYS A 345 28.09 -2.90 16.10
CA CYS A 345 28.32 -1.61 16.74
C CYS A 345 27.68 -1.57 18.13
N GLY A 346 28.47 -1.48 19.20
CA GLY A 346 27.95 -1.43 20.57
C GLY A 346 27.13 -0.18 20.93
N LYS A 347 27.08 0.86 20.07
CA LYS A 347 26.33 2.09 20.34
C LYS A 347 24.91 2.06 19.75
N CYS A 348 24.78 1.89 18.44
CA CYS A 348 23.47 1.85 17.77
C CYS A 348 22.93 0.43 17.58
N SER A 349 23.79 -0.59 17.65
CA SER A 349 23.44 -1.98 17.37
C SER A 349 22.91 -2.28 15.95
N SER A 350 23.01 -1.34 15.00
CA SER A 350 22.47 -1.55 13.65
C SER A 350 23.50 -2.13 12.67
N PHE A 351 24.75 -1.64 12.69
CA PHE A 351 25.78 -2.04 11.72
C PHE A 351 26.81 -3.03 12.25
N TRP A 352 27.39 -3.79 11.32
CA TRP A 352 28.28 -4.93 11.59
C TRP A 352 29.65 -4.77 10.92
N TYR A 353 30.69 -5.33 11.55
CA TYR A 353 32.09 -5.16 11.14
C TYR A 353 32.90 -6.44 11.28
N CYS A 354 33.85 -6.69 10.38
CA CYS A 354 34.74 -7.86 10.52
C CYS A 354 35.61 -7.76 11.78
N ASN A 355 36.06 -6.55 12.11
CA ASN A 355 36.96 -6.25 13.21
C ASN A 355 36.99 -4.74 13.49
N ARG A 356 37.81 -4.35 14.47
CA ARG A 356 37.99 -2.96 14.87
C ARG A 356 38.47 -2.04 13.74
N ALA A 357 39.36 -2.51 12.86
CA ALA A 357 39.83 -1.70 11.72
C ALA A 357 38.69 -1.37 10.76
N CYS A 358 37.85 -2.36 10.41
CA CYS A 358 36.65 -2.14 9.61
C CYS A 358 35.65 -1.20 10.30
N GLN A 359 35.54 -1.27 11.63
CA GLN A 359 34.70 -0.34 12.40
C GLN A 359 35.19 1.10 12.30
N VAL A 360 36.51 1.33 12.43
CA VAL A 360 37.11 2.67 12.30
C VAL A 360 36.95 3.21 10.89
N ALA A 361 37.22 2.41 9.86
CA ALA A 361 37.01 2.79 8.46
C ALA A 361 35.53 3.13 8.20
N GLY A 362 34.61 2.25 8.62
CA GLY A 362 33.18 2.51 8.50
C GLY A 362 32.71 3.77 9.24
N TRP A 363 33.31 4.06 10.39
CA TRP A 363 32.99 5.22 11.22
C TRP A 363 33.43 6.55 10.61
N ASN A 364 34.66 6.61 10.08
CA ASN A 364 35.28 7.84 9.59
C ASN A 364 35.02 8.09 8.09
N GLU A 365 35.04 7.04 7.28
CA GLU A 365 35.05 7.16 5.81
C GLU A 365 33.67 6.91 5.19
N LYS A 366 32.80 6.17 5.88
CA LYS A 366 31.49 5.74 5.35
C LYS A 366 30.28 6.32 6.09
N GLY A 367 30.46 7.43 6.80
CA GLY A 367 29.34 8.17 7.37
C GLY A 367 28.68 7.60 8.64
N HIS A 368 29.05 6.40 9.10
CA HIS A 368 28.40 5.77 10.26
C HIS A 368 28.48 6.64 11.53
N LYS A 369 29.48 7.51 11.72
CA LYS A 369 29.49 8.42 12.88
C LYS A 369 28.20 9.25 12.98
N ALA A 370 27.69 9.76 11.86
CA ALA A 370 26.44 10.53 11.82
C ALA A 370 25.23 9.61 12.02
N ASP A 371 25.17 8.50 11.29
CA ASP A 371 24.07 7.53 11.36
C ASP A 371 23.93 6.91 12.76
N CYS A 372 25.06 6.63 13.42
CA CYS A 372 25.10 6.08 14.78
C CYS A 372 24.44 7.03 15.78
N LYS A 373 24.60 8.35 15.60
CA LYS A 373 23.98 9.34 16.49
C LYS A 373 22.46 9.27 16.38
N LEU A 374 21.94 9.08 15.17
CA LEU A 374 20.52 8.97 14.87
C LEU A 374 19.97 7.63 15.36
N LEU A 375 20.60 6.52 14.98
CA LEU A 375 20.21 5.15 15.33
C LEU A 375 20.40 4.80 16.81
N LYS A 376 20.89 5.71 17.66
CA LYS A 376 20.78 5.56 19.12
C LYS A 376 19.33 5.70 19.58
N ASP A 377 18.50 6.44 18.87
CA ASP A 377 17.09 6.56 19.17
C ASP A 377 16.40 5.19 18.96
N PRO A 378 15.80 4.60 20.00
CA PRO A 378 15.13 3.31 19.89
C PRO A 378 13.95 3.34 18.93
N ASP A 379 13.23 4.46 18.80
CA ASP A 379 12.07 4.57 17.92
C ASP A 379 12.47 4.64 16.46
N LEU A 380 13.58 5.33 16.17
CA LEU A 380 14.12 5.37 14.83
C LEU A 380 14.56 3.97 14.39
N ARG A 381 15.20 3.21 15.30
CA ARG A 381 15.51 1.80 15.05
C ARG A 381 14.25 0.95 14.90
N GLY A 382 13.25 1.21 15.75
CA GLY A 382 11.94 0.60 15.74
C GLY A 382 11.31 0.64 14.36
N LEU A 383 11.39 1.77 13.64
CA LEU A 383 10.87 1.87 12.27
C LEU A 383 11.41 0.79 11.33
N PHE A 384 12.67 0.37 11.49
CA PHE A 384 13.30 -0.66 10.64
C PHE A 384 13.06 -2.09 11.14
N VAL A 385 13.04 -2.32 12.45
CA VAL A 385 13.00 -3.67 13.02
C VAL A 385 11.58 -4.15 13.32
N PHE A 386 10.62 -3.22 13.44
CA PHE A 386 9.26 -3.55 13.82
C PHE A 386 8.55 -4.37 12.75
N LYS A 387 7.72 -5.33 13.18
CA LYS A 387 6.93 -6.17 12.29
C LYS A 387 5.66 -5.46 11.84
N TRP A 388 5.75 -4.74 10.74
CA TRP A 388 4.62 -3.95 10.25
C TRP A 388 3.47 -4.77 9.66
N ASP A 389 3.72 -5.99 9.20
CA ASP A 389 2.73 -6.78 8.45
C ASP A 389 1.80 -7.61 9.36
N GLU A 390 2.11 -7.71 10.67
CA GLU A 390 1.36 -8.50 11.66
C GLU A 390 0.63 -7.55 12.61
N PHE A 391 -0.70 -7.42 12.50
CA PHE A 391 -1.48 -6.61 13.44
C PHE A 391 -2.06 -7.45 14.59
N ASP A 392 -1.50 -7.24 15.78
CA ASP A 392 -2.05 -7.78 17.04
C ASP A 392 -2.85 -6.73 17.81
N ASN A 393 -2.24 -5.56 18.04
CA ASN A 393 -2.83 -4.43 18.78
C ASN A 393 -2.27 -3.10 18.26
N HIS A 394 -2.97 -2.00 18.54
CA HIS A 394 -2.45 -0.67 18.24
C HIS A 394 -1.10 -0.43 18.94
N ILE A 395 -0.18 0.17 18.20
CA ILE A 395 1.17 0.53 18.66
C ILE A 395 1.25 2.05 18.83
N ARG A 396 2.21 2.49 19.63
CA ARG A 396 2.45 3.90 19.96
C ARG A 396 3.94 4.14 20.13
N PHE A 397 4.37 5.38 20.08
CA PHE A 397 5.72 5.76 20.51
C PHE A 397 5.82 5.80 22.04
N PRO A 398 6.95 5.37 22.63
CA PRO A 398 8.08 4.72 21.97
C PRO A 398 7.72 3.33 21.42
N LEU A 399 8.29 2.97 20.26
CA LEU A 399 8.08 1.69 19.62
C LEU A 399 8.77 0.62 20.46
N ASP A 400 7.97 -0.23 21.11
CA ASP A 400 8.44 -1.43 21.79
C ASP A 400 8.95 -2.41 20.72
N ALA A 401 10.19 -2.22 20.27
CA ALA A 401 10.90 -3.26 19.58
C ALA A 401 11.00 -4.45 20.55
N ALA A 402 10.51 -5.62 20.13
CA ALA A 402 10.78 -6.86 20.85
C ALA A 402 12.26 -6.86 21.22
N LYS A 403 12.56 -7.04 22.51
CA LYS A 403 13.93 -7.16 22.99
C LYS A 403 14.48 -8.47 22.42
N ASP A 404 14.92 -8.43 21.17
CA ASP A 404 15.66 -9.52 20.57
C ASP A 404 17.04 -9.53 21.22
N SER A 405 17.19 -10.55 22.07
CA SER A 405 18.35 -10.90 22.90
C SER A 405 19.63 -10.99 22.08
#